data_AF-A0A8T9B691-F1
#
_entry.id   AF-A0A8T9B691-F1
#
_cell.length_a   1.000
_cell.length_b   1.000
_cell.length_c   1.000
_cell.angle_alpha   90.00
_cell.angle_beta   90.00
_cell.angle_gamma   90.00
#
_symmetry.space_group_name_H-M   'P 1'
#
loop_
_entity.id
_entity.type
_entity.pdbx_description
1 polymer ?
#
loop_
_entity_poly.entity_id
_entity_poly.type
_entity_poly.pdbx_seq_one_letter_code
_entity_poly.pdbx_strand_id
1 'polypeptide(L)'
;MFHLFKRPAHHYHSLIGAPNKSPEAVQSSSSFSRWIYTTALMLILCGTCFYAGGHSKEMHSGDFIHLSTEPETFIYNRIYGAKPSNATSEAWDTLFPSQGGFFKHPTLAPQRSALSVFHQLHCLNGIHNGYWFLFEAATSGTKVSESEIPMKATPPHIRHCIDLLRQSLMCQPDISIEPKVRGMGGVSGFGVEHKCKDWKQLMNWVSKWQYYKIEDERALYPDAEMPVH
;
A
#
# COMPACT_ATOMS: atom_id res chain seq x y z
N MET A 1 47.18 -10.74 19.77
CA MET A 1 48.59 -10.49 19.44
C MET A 1 48.96 -9.13 20.02
N PHE A 2 49.54 -9.14 21.22
CA PHE A 2 50.01 -7.95 21.94
C PHE A 2 51.41 -7.58 21.43
N HIS A 3 51.61 -6.32 21.02
CA HIS A 3 52.95 -5.71 20.91
C HIS A 3 52.88 -4.37 21.64
N LEU A 4 53.34 -4.32 22.90
CA LEU A 4 54.71 -4.01 23.34
C LEU A 4 55.16 -2.57 23.03
N PHE A 5 54.97 -1.73 24.05
CA PHE A 5 55.88 -0.71 24.59
C PHE A 5 57.08 -0.26 23.74
N LYS A 6 57.25 1.08 23.65
CA LYS A 6 58.53 1.76 23.89
C LYS A 6 58.31 3.26 24.20
N ARG A 7 58.60 3.67 25.44
CA ARG A 7 59.16 5.00 25.79
C ARG A 7 60.70 4.82 25.81
N PRO A 8 61.54 5.83 25.54
CA PRO A 8 61.87 6.93 26.47
C PRO A 8 62.15 8.26 25.71
N ALA A 9 62.65 9.39 26.22
CA ALA A 9 63.41 9.74 27.40
C ALA A 9 63.20 11.22 27.76
N HIS A 10 63.42 11.56 29.03
CA HIS A 10 63.49 12.92 29.55
C HIS A 10 64.82 13.59 29.15
N HIS A 11 64.77 14.86 28.77
CA HIS A 11 65.89 15.78 28.93
C HIS A 11 65.43 17.04 29.68
N TYR A 12 66.02 17.24 30.85
CA TYR A 12 66.01 18.49 31.60
C TYR A 12 67.08 19.42 31.01
N HIS A 13 66.72 20.68 30.77
CA HIS A 13 67.66 21.79 30.85
C HIS A 13 66.98 22.98 31.51
N SER A 14 67.72 23.55 32.46
CA SER A 14 67.30 24.61 33.36
C SER A 14 67.74 25.97 32.84
N LEU A 15 67.09 27.00 33.40
CA LEU A 15 67.57 28.37 33.66
C LEU A 15 67.22 29.53 32.71
N ILE A 16 66.42 30.44 33.31
CA ILE A 16 66.57 31.91 33.38
C ILE A 16 66.00 32.74 32.22
N GLY A 17 65.07 33.63 32.58
CA GLY A 17 64.74 34.84 31.82
C GLY A 17 63.28 35.26 31.93
N ALA A 18 62.91 35.97 33.01
CA ALA A 18 61.78 36.91 32.93
C ALA A 18 62.31 38.19 32.28
N PRO A 19 61.58 38.77 31.31
CA PRO A 19 60.97 40.06 31.63
C PRO A 19 59.63 40.35 30.93
N ASN A 20 58.90 41.28 31.58
CA ASN A 20 57.89 42.19 31.04
C ASN A 20 56.56 41.63 30.54
N LYS A 21 55.55 41.75 31.41
CA LYS A 21 54.15 41.90 31.03
C LYS A 21 53.96 43.24 30.31
N SER A 22 53.62 43.19 29.02
CA SER A 22 52.77 44.19 28.38
C SER A 22 51.32 43.67 28.41
N PRO A 23 50.29 44.53 28.54
CA PRO A 23 48.91 44.08 28.56
C PRO A 23 48.49 43.73 27.13
N GLU A 24 48.23 42.43 26.88
CA GLU A 24 47.50 42.02 25.68
C GLU A 24 46.10 42.64 25.72
N ALA A 25 45.81 43.44 24.70
CA ALA A 25 44.50 44.00 24.45
C ALA A 25 43.48 42.86 24.27
N VAL A 26 42.36 42.99 24.96
CA VAL A 26 41.22 42.07 24.94
C VAL A 26 40.69 41.89 23.51
N GLN A 27 41.13 40.82 22.83
CA GLN A 27 40.62 40.38 21.53
C GLN A 27 39.53 39.31 21.69
N SER A 28 38.60 39.52 22.64
CA SER A 28 37.56 38.56 23.02
C SER A 28 36.19 38.84 22.38
N SER A 29 35.94 40.08 21.95
CA SER A 29 34.63 40.54 21.46
C SER A 29 34.20 39.88 20.13
N SER A 30 35.12 39.67 19.18
CA SER A 30 34.77 39.20 17.83
C SER A 30 34.44 37.71 17.74
N SER A 31 35.02 36.88 18.61
CA SER A 31 34.79 35.42 18.63
C SER A 31 33.44 35.08 19.26
N PHE A 32 33.08 35.76 20.37
CA PHE A 32 31.81 35.56 21.06
C PHE A 32 30.62 36.04 20.20
N SER A 33 30.76 37.19 19.55
CA SER A 33 29.77 37.71 18.62
C SER A 33 29.54 36.76 17.44
N ARG A 34 30.61 36.21 16.85
CA ARG A 34 30.51 35.19 15.79
C ARG A 34 29.77 33.93 16.25
N TRP A 35 30.01 33.46 17.48
CA TRP A 35 29.31 32.31 18.06
C TRP A 35 27.80 32.55 18.22
N ILE A 36 27.39 33.76 18.62
CA ILE A 36 25.97 34.11 18.73
C ILE A 36 25.31 34.09 17.35
N TYR A 37 25.93 34.68 16.33
CA TYR A 37 25.35 34.72 14.99
C TYR A 37 25.29 33.33 14.33
N THR A 38 26.30 32.48 14.50
CA THR A 38 26.29 31.12 13.94
C THR A 38 25.26 30.23 14.63
N THR A 39 25.14 30.31 15.95
CA THR A 39 24.12 29.54 16.70
C THR A 39 22.70 30.02 16.38
N ALA A 40 22.48 31.33 16.29
CA ALA A 40 21.19 31.89 15.87
C ALA A 40 20.81 31.45 14.46
N LEU A 41 21.76 31.49 13.50
CA LEU A 41 21.52 31.04 12.13
C LEU A 41 21.18 29.54 12.08
N MET A 42 21.88 28.69 12.84
CA MET A 42 21.60 27.25 12.92
C MET A 42 20.22 26.96 13.51
N LEU A 43 19.80 27.71 14.54
CA LEU A 43 18.47 27.58 15.14
C LEU A 43 17.37 28.03 14.18
N ILE A 44 17.59 29.12 13.44
CA ILE A 44 16.66 29.57 12.40
C ILE A 44 16.57 28.51 11.30
N LEU A 45 17.70 28.00 10.81
CA LEU A 45 17.73 26.98 9.75
C LEU A 45 17.01 25.70 10.19
N CYS A 46 17.30 25.20 11.40
CA CYS A 46 16.61 24.06 11.99
C CYS A 46 15.11 24.34 12.16
N GLY A 47 14.74 25.52 12.68
CA GLY A 47 13.34 25.92 12.83
C GLY A 47 12.60 25.96 11.49
N THR A 48 13.22 26.49 10.44
CA THR A 48 12.67 26.49 9.08
C THR A 48 12.57 25.10 8.49
N CYS A 49 13.53 24.21 8.74
CA CYS A 49 13.49 22.82 8.28
C CYS A 49 12.39 22.01 9.01
N PHE A 50 12.24 22.20 10.32
CA PHE A 50 11.17 21.59 11.10
C PHE A 50 9.79 22.13 10.69
N TYR A 51 9.68 23.43 10.45
CA TYR A 51 8.43 24.04 9.98
C TYR A 51 8.07 23.57 8.57
N ALA A 52 9.04 23.54 7.65
CA ALA A 52 8.83 23.04 6.29
C ALA A 52 8.51 21.54 6.28
N GLY A 53 9.20 20.73 7.09
CA GLY A 53 8.93 19.30 7.25
C GLY A 53 7.61 18.99 7.97
N GLY A 54 7.15 19.87 8.85
CA GLY A 54 5.81 19.79 9.47
C GLY A 54 4.68 20.15 8.51
N HIS A 55 4.98 20.87 7.42
CA HIS A 55 4.02 21.28 6.39
C HIS A 55 4.02 20.40 5.14
N SER A 56 4.99 19.49 4.97
CA SER A 56 4.88 18.45 3.95
C SER A 56 3.81 17.45 4.40
N LYS A 57 2.55 17.71 4.02
CA LYS A 57 1.54 16.65 3.99
C LYS A 57 2.01 15.62 2.98
N GLU A 58 2.50 14.48 3.44
CA GLU A 58 2.61 13.31 2.58
C GLU A 58 1.21 13.02 2.05
N MET A 59 1.01 13.22 0.75
CA MET A 59 -0.24 12.88 0.10
C MET A 59 -0.34 11.36 0.08
N HIS A 60 -1.06 10.80 1.04
CA HIS A 60 -1.25 9.36 1.13
C HIS A 60 -2.04 8.87 -0.10
N SER A 61 -1.63 7.71 -0.61
CA SER A 61 -2.37 6.93 -1.60
C SER A 61 -3.84 6.79 -1.17
N GLY A 62 -4.75 7.54 -1.79
CA GLY A 62 -6.19 7.49 -1.50
C GLY A 62 -6.87 8.84 -1.26
N ASP A 63 -6.14 9.91 -0.94
CA ASP A 63 -6.74 11.23 -0.64
C ASP A 63 -7.36 11.94 -1.86
N PHE A 64 -7.18 11.37 -3.06
CA PHE A 64 -7.71 11.91 -4.31
C PHE A 64 -9.20 11.63 -4.51
N ILE A 65 -9.75 10.63 -3.82
CA ILE A 65 -11.16 10.25 -3.90
C ILE A 65 -11.75 10.37 -2.50
N HIS A 66 -12.58 11.39 -2.30
CA HIS A 66 -13.27 11.56 -1.04
C HIS A 66 -14.44 10.58 -0.95
N LEU A 67 -14.27 9.52 -0.17
CA LEU A 67 -15.30 8.53 0.15
C LEU A 67 -15.64 8.61 1.64
N SER A 68 -16.93 8.71 1.96
CA SER A 68 -17.37 8.61 3.35
C SER A 68 -17.08 7.22 3.93
N THR A 69 -16.99 7.15 5.25
CA THR A 69 -16.78 5.90 5.98
C THR A 69 -18.00 5.65 6.84
N GLU A 70 -18.69 4.55 6.58
CA GLU A 70 -19.96 4.22 7.20
C GLU A 70 -19.84 2.92 8.02
N PRO A 71 -20.62 2.80 9.12
CA PRO A 71 -20.76 1.54 9.81
C PRO A 71 -21.52 0.54 8.95
N GLU A 72 -20.97 -0.66 8.76
CA GLU A 72 -21.59 -1.73 7.99
C GLU A 72 -21.56 -3.02 8.80
N THR A 73 -22.71 -3.67 8.99
CA THR A 73 -22.76 -5.00 9.60
C THR A 73 -22.71 -6.06 8.51
N PHE A 74 -21.67 -6.90 8.52
CA PHE A 74 -21.57 -7.95 7.52
C PHE A 74 -22.66 -8.99 7.71
N ILE A 75 -23.41 -9.25 6.64
CA ILE A 75 -24.44 -10.28 6.56
C ILE A 75 -23.98 -11.37 5.61
N TYR A 76 -24.13 -12.63 6.04
CA TYR A 76 -23.75 -13.77 5.21
C TYR A 76 -24.67 -13.88 4.00
N ASN A 77 -24.13 -13.58 2.82
CA ASN A 77 -24.81 -13.74 1.55
C ASN A 77 -24.24 -14.94 0.79
N ARG A 78 -25.04 -16.02 0.71
CA ARG A 78 -24.62 -17.27 0.06
C ARG A 78 -24.33 -17.13 -1.43
N ILE A 79 -24.89 -16.12 -2.12
CA ILE A 79 -24.78 -16.02 -3.58
C ILE A 79 -23.32 -15.91 -4.04
N TYR A 80 -22.47 -15.17 -3.30
CA TYR A 80 -21.08 -14.95 -3.66
C TYR A 80 -20.18 -16.18 -3.42
N GLY A 81 -20.65 -17.17 -2.66
CA GLY A 81 -19.95 -18.43 -2.41
C GLY A 81 -20.57 -19.64 -3.12
N ALA A 82 -21.78 -19.51 -3.69
CA ALA A 82 -22.50 -20.59 -4.33
C ALA A 82 -21.81 -21.06 -5.63
N LYS A 83 -22.18 -22.26 -6.10
CA LYS A 83 -21.69 -22.82 -7.36
C LYS A 83 -21.95 -21.85 -8.54
N PRO A 84 -20.98 -21.68 -9.47
CA PRO A 84 -21.16 -20.86 -10.66
C PRO A 84 -22.46 -21.17 -11.40
N SER A 85 -23.23 -20.12 -11.65
CA SER A 85 -24.50 -20.09 -12.36
C SER A 85 -24.75 -18.66 -12.86
N ASN A 86 -25.76 -18.46 -13.70
CA ASN A 86 -26.10 -17.11 -14.19
C ASN A 86 -26.35 -16.12 -13.04
N ALA A 87 -27.05 -16.57 -11.99
CA ALA A 87 -27.35 -15.73 -10.83
C ALA A 87 -26.10 -15.34 -10.02
N THR A 88 -25.14 -16.26 -9.86
CA THR A 88 -23.88 -15.93 -9.17
C THR A 88 -23.02 -15.02 -10.02
N SER A 89 -22.95 -15.25 -11.33
CA SER A 89 -22.20 -14.39 -12.25
C SER A 89 -22.75 -12.97 -12.24
N GLU A 90 -24.08 -12.81 -12.34
CA GLU A 90 -24.74 -11.51 -12.25
C GLU A 90 -24.45 -10.83 -10.91
N ALA A 91 -24.53 -11.56 -9.79
CA ALA A 91 -24.20 -11.01 -8.48
C ALA A 91 -22.75 -10.51 -8.41
N TRP A 92 -21.78 -11.26 -8.95
CA TRP A 92 -20.39 -10.82 -9.04
C TRP A 92 -20.21 -9.62 -9.97
N ASP A 93 -20.90 -9.58 -11.11
CA ASP A 93 -20.83 -8.48 -12.07
C ASP A 93 -21.32 -7.16 -11.47
N THR A 94 -22.30 -7.20 -10.56
CA THR A 94 -22.76 -5.99 -9.85
C THR A 94 -21.68 -5.33 -8.96
N LEU A 95 -20.61 -6.06 -8.63
CA LEU A 95 -19.48 -5.51 -7.88
C LEU A 95 -18.49 -4.74 -8.77
N PHE A 96 -18.70 -4.69 -10.08
CA PHE A 96 -17.82 -3.99 -11.01
C PHE A 96 -18.56 -2.85 -11.71
N PRO A 97 -17.87 -1.73 -11.97
CA PRO A 97 -18.30 -0.80 -13.00
C PRO A 97 -18.39 -1.53 -14.35
N SER A 98 -19.18 -1.01 -15.29
CA SER A 98 -19.46 -1.65 -16.60
C SER A 98 -18.24 -2.07 -17.44
N GLN A 99 -17.06 -1.55 -17.15
CA GLN A 99 -15.78 -1.84 -17.80
C GLN A 99 -14.80 -2.56 -16.86
N GLY A 100 -15.29 -3.37 -15.93
CA GLY A 100 -14.47 -4.18 -15.04
C GLY A 100 -13.59 -3.38 -14.05
N GLY A 101 -13.94 -2.11 -13.81
CA GLY A 101 -13.19 -1.23 -12.89
C GLY A 101 -12.04 -0.45 -13.52
N PHE A 102 -11.83 -0.55 -14.84
CA PHE A 102 -10.85 0.27 -15.55
C PHE A 102 -11.37 1.70 -15.80
N PHE A 103 -10.47 2.67 -15.65
CA PHE A 103 -10.75 4.09 -15.80
C PHE A 103 -9.53 4.87 -16.31
N LYS A 104 -9.77 6.08 -16.82
CA LYS A 104 -8.74 7.04 -17.23
C LYS A 104 -9.09 8.41 -16.64
N HIS A 105 -8.13 9.03 -15.95
CA HIS A 105 -8.31 10.32 -15.29
C HIS A 105 -7.16 11.27 -15.66
N PRO A 106 -7.41 12.51 -16.14
CA PRO A 106 -6.37 13.40 -16.67
C PRO A 106 -5.16 13.62 -15.75
N THR A 107 -5.40 13.78 -14.45
CA THR A 107 -4.33 13.99 -13.45
C THR A 107 -3.95 12.74 -12.67
N LEU A 108 -4.93 11.98 -12.17
CA LEU A 108 -4.71 10.85 -11.26
C LEU A 108 -4.27 9.56 -11.96
N ALA A 109 -4.75 9.32 -13.19
CA ALA A 109 -4.46 8.12 -13.95
C ALA A 109 -4.48 8.46 -15.46
N PRO A 110 -3.44 9.14 -15.97
CA PRO A 110 -3.40 9.59 -17.37
C PRO A 110 -3.46 8.42 -18.36
N GLN A 111 -3.09 7.22 -17.90
CA GLN A 111 -3.21 5.96 -18.63
C GLN A 111 -4.35 5.10 -18.06
N ARG A 112 -4.90 4.22 -18.89
CA ARG A 112 -5.92 3.25 -18.48
C ARG A 112 -5.41 2.45 -17.29
N SER A 113 -6.10 2.61 -16.17
CA SER A 113 -5.71 2.06 -14.87
C SER A 113 -6.95 1.47 -14.19
N ALA A 114 -6.77 0.68 -13.13
CA ALA A 114 -7.87 0.22 -12.28
C ALA A 114 -7.55 0.53 -10.82
N LEU A 115 -8.59 0.76 -10.02
CA LEU A 115 -8.40 0.82 -8.58
C LEU A 115 -8.09 -0.59 -8.07
N SER A 116 -7.17 -0.70 -7.11
CA SER A 116 -6.67 -2.00 -6.62
C SER A 116 -7.80 -2.93 -6.15
N VAL A 117 -8.86 -2.38 -5.53
CA VAL A 117 -10.01 -3.15 -5.05
C VAL A 117 -10.72 -3.95 -6.16
N PHE A 118 -10.76 -3.47 -7.40
CA PHE A 118 -11.35 -4.23 -8.50
C PHE A 118 -10.44 -5.40 -8.93
N HIS A 119 -9.12 -5.23 -8.88
CA HIS A 119 -8.20 -6.35 -9.09
C HIS A 119 -8.34 -7.39 -7.98
N GLN A 120 -8.49 -6.95 -6.73
CA GLN A 120 -8.73 -7.83 -5.59
C GLN A 120 -10.04 -8.62 -5.75
N LEU A 121 -11.14 -7.96 -6.12
CA LEU A 121 -12.41 -8.64 -6.42
C LEU A 121 -12.30 -9.60 -7.60
N HIS A 122 -11.58 -9.22 -8.67
CA HIS A 122 -11.33 -10.09 -9.81
C HIS A 122 -10.58 -11.36 -9.38
N CYS A 123 -9.55 -11.21 -8.56
CA CYS A 123 -8.79 -12.32 -8.00
C CYS A 123 -9.64 -13.22 -7.10
N LEU A 124 -10.46 -12.63 -6.22
CA LEU A 124 -11.36 -13.37 -5.35
C LEU A 124 -12.38 -14.19 -6.17
N ASN A 125 -12.98 -13.59 -7.20
CA ASN A 125 -13.89 -14.30 -8.10
C ASN A 125 -13.15 -15.40 -8.90
N GLY A 126 -11.90 -15.15 -9.32
CA GLY A 126 -11.06 -16.16 -9.97
C GLY A 126 -10.81 -17.40 -9.09
N ILE A 127 -10.48 -17.18 -7.82
CA ILE A 127 -10.32 -18.26 -6.82
C ILE A 127 -11.64 -18.99 -6.60
N HIS A 128 -12.76 -18.26 -6.49
CA HIS A 128 -14.10 -18.85 -6.34
C HIS A 128 -14.43 -19.80 -7.51
N ASN A 129 -14.25 -19.36 -8.75
CA ASN A 129 -14.49 -20.20 -9.93
C ASN A 129 -13.53 -21.40 -10.00
N GLY A 130 -12.25 -21.17 -9.70
CA GLY A 130 -11.25 -22.24 -9.66
C GLY A 130 -11.55 -23.32 -8.61
N TYR A 131 -12.01 -22.91 -7.43
CA TYR A 131 -12.45 -23.83 -6.38
C TYR A 131 -13.58 -24.75 -6.88
N TRP A 132 -14.63 -24.18 -7.47
CA TRP A 132 -15.78 -24.96 -7.94
C TRP A 132 -15.43 -25.88 -9.11
N PHE A 133 -14.61 -25.41 -10.05
CA PHE A 133 -14.11 -26.24 -11.14
C PHE A 133 -13.36 -27.48 -10.63
N LEU A 134 -12.43 -27.29 -9.69
CA LEU A 134 -11.64 -28.39 -9.11
C LEU A 134 -12.48 -29.30 -8.21
N PHE A 135 -13.42 -28.74 -7.44
CA PHE A 135 -14.34 -29.49 -6.60
C PHE A 135 -15.21 -30.44 -7.45
N GLU A 136 -15.72 -29.97 -8.57
CA GLU A 136 -16.53 -30.79 -9.49
C GLU A 136 -15.69 -31.90 -10.10
N ALA A 137 -14.51 -31.59 -10.63
CA ALA A 137 -13.61 -32.60 -11.17
C ALA A 137 -13.27 -33.70 -10.14
N ALA A 138 -12.98 -33.30 -8.90
CA ALA A 138 -12.65 -34.23 -7.82
C ALA A 138 -13.85 -35.11 -7.43
N THR A 139 -15.06 -34.56 -7.42
CA THR A 139 -16.27 -35.27 -6.98
C THR A 139 -16.91 -36.11 -8.09
N SER A 140 -16.72 -35.76 -9.36
CA SER A 140 -17.15 -36.57 -10.51
C SER A 140 -16.16 -37.70 -10.85
N GLY A 141 -14.96 -37.70 -10.27
CA GLY A 141 -13.88 -38.62 -10.64
C GLY A 141 -13.24 -38.30 -12.00
N THR A 142 -13.46 -37.09 -12.51
CA THR A 142 -12.91 -36.65 -13.80
C THR A 142 -11.43 -36.30 -13.62
N LYS A 143 -10.56 -36.94 -14.40
CA LYS A 143 -9.17 -36.49 -14.54
C LYS A 143 -9.14 -35.26 -15.43
N VAL A 144 -8.64 -34.15 -14.91
CA VAL A 144 -8.48 -32.90 -15.65
C VAL A 144 -7.02 -32.75 -16.05
N SER A 145 -6.75 -32.55 -17.34
CA SER A 145 -5.42 -32.20 -17.83
C SER A 145 -5.12 -30.73 -17.51
N GLU A 146 -3.83 -30.38 -17.39
CA GLU A 146 -3.43 -29.00 -17.10
C GLU A 146 -3.92 -28.01 -18.16
N SER A 147 -4.01 -28.43 -19.43
CA SER A 147 -4.55 -27.61 -20.52
C SER A 147 -6.05 -27.32 -20.43
N GLU A 148 -6.81 -28.11 -19.67
CA GLU A 148 -8.25 -27.89 -19.46
C GLU A 148 -8.53 -26.97 -18.27
N ILE A 149 -7.51 -26.69 -17.45
CA ILE A 149 -7.65 -25.79 -16.30
C ILE A 149 -7.81 -24.36 -16.83
N PRO A 150 -8.91 -23.65 -16.48
CA PRO A 150 -9.06 -22.26 -16.85
C PRO A 150 -7.85 -21.44 -16.38
N MET A 151 -7.36 -20.51 -17.21
CA MET A 151 -6.16 -19.71 -16.90
C MET A 151 -6.17 -19.12 -15.48
N LYS A 152 -7.32 -18.59 -15.04
CA LYS A 152 -7.51 -17.99 -13.71
C LYS A 152 -7.38 -18.99 -12.55
N ALA A 153 -7.58 -20.28 -12.82
CA ALA A 153 -7.49 -21.38 -11.87
C ALA A 153 -6.12 -22.10 -11.91
N THR A 154 -5.19 -21.67 -12.77
CA THR A 154 -3.85 -22.26 -12.82
C THR A 154 -3.06 -21.96 -11.55
N PRO A 155 -2.15 -22.85 -11.11
CA PRO A 155 -1.37 -22.63 -9.89
C PRO A 155 -0.58 -21.30 -9.85
N PRO A 156 0.07 -20.84 -10.95
CA PRO A 156 0.75 -19.55 -10.95
C PRO A 156 -0.20 -18.38 -10.72
N HIS A 157 -1.39 -18.39 -11.34
CA HIS A 157 -2.37 -17.33 -11.21
C HIS A 157 -3.00 -17.32 -9.81
N ILE A 158 -3.38 -18.49 -9.28
CA ILE A 158 -3.94 -18.61 -7.93
C ILE A 158 -2.94 -18.15 -6.86
N ARG A 159 -1.65 -18.52 -6.98
CA ARG A 159 -0.61 -18.05 -6.05
C ARG A 159 -0.47 -16.53 -6.07
N HIS A 160 -0.52 -15.90 -7.24
CA HIS A 160 -0.50 -14.44 -7.37
C HIS A 160 -1.71 -13.81 -6.69
N CYS A 161 -2.91 -14.31 -6.97
CA CYS A 161 -4.17 -13.82 -6.38
C CYS A 161 -4.16 -13.91 -4.85
N ILE A 162 -3.71 -15.04 -4.29
CA ILE A 162 -3.62 -15.24 -2.84
C ILE A 162 -2.68 -14.21 -2.21
N ASP A 163 -1.50 -13.99 -2.80
CA ASP A 163 -0.55 -13.03 -2.23
C ASP A 163 -1.04 -11.58 -2.37
N LEU A 164 -1.68 -11.21 -3.48
CA LEU A 164 -2.30 -9.89 -3.65
C LEU A 164 -3.37 -9.64 -2.56
N LEU A 165 -4.26 -10.61 -2.33
CA LEU A 165 -5.31 -10.49 -1.31
C LEU A 165 -4.72 -10.42 0.10
N ARG A 166 -3.72 -11.24 0.40
CA ARG A 166 -2.98 -11.18 1.68
C ARG A 166 -2.37 -9.79 1.90
N GLN A 167 -1.67 -9.25 0.90
CA GLN A 167 -1.05 -7.93 1.00
C GLN A 167 -2.10 -6.81 1.13
N SER A 168 -3.24 -6.92 0.44
CA SER A 168 -4.35 -5.95 0.59
C SER A 168 -4.89 -5.91 2.01
N LEU A 169 -5.19 -7.09 2.59
CA LEU A 169 -5.69 -7.20 3.96
C LEU A 169 -4.70 -6.64 5.00
N MET A 170 -3.39 -6.76 4.75
CA MET A 170 -2.37 -6.16 5.62
C MET A 170 -2.19 -4.65 5.42
N CYS A 171 -2.43 -4.16 4.19
CA CYS A 171 -2.30 -2.75 3.84
C CYS A 171 -3.44 -1.92 4.45
N GLN A 172 -4.66 -2.45 4.44
CA GLN A 172 -5.85 -1.81 5.00
C GLN A 172 -6.58 -2.78 5.92
N PRO A 173 -6.03 -3.06 7.12
CA PRO A 173 -6.60 -4.05 8.01
C PRO A 173 -7.95 -3.57 8.58
N ASP A 174 -8.91 -4.49 8.60
CA ASP A 174 -10.14 -4.31 9.37
C ASP A 174 -9.85 -4.64 10.84
N ILE A 175 -9.94 -3.61 11.70
CA ILE A 175 -9.64 -3.70 13.13
C ILE A 175 -10.90 -3.88 13.99
N SER A 176 -12.04 -4.21 13.38
CA SER A 176 -13.30 -4.48 14.07
C SER A 176 -13.18 -5.74 14.93
N ILE A 177 -13.78 -5.71 16.12
CA ILE A 177 -13.64 -6.80 17.10
C ILE A 177 -14.73 -7.83 16.88
N GLU A 178 -14.33 -9.04 16.50
CA GLU A 178 -15.23 -10.18 16.36
C GLU A 178 -15.21 -11.07 17.61
N PRO A 179 -16.34 -11.22 18.34
CA PRO A 179 -16.40 -12.11 19.49
C PRO A 179 -16.41 -13.57 19.04
N LYS A 180 -15.71 -14.41 19.80
CA LYS A 180 -15.77 -15.87 19.60
C LYS A 180 -17.20 -16.37 19.82
N VAL A 181 -17.71 -17.14 18.88
CA VAL A 181 -19.04 -17.75 19.00
C VAL A 181 -18.94 -19.04 19.80
N ARG A 182 -19.72 -19.18 20.88
CA ARG A 182 -19.72 -20.39 21.71
C ARG A 182 -20.16 -21.60 20.87
N GLY A 183 -19.38 -22.68 20.92
CA GLY A 183 -19.63 -23.89 20.12
C GLY A 183 -19.11 -23.81 18.68
N MET A 184 -18.61 -22.65 18.24
CA MET A 184 -17.86 -22.50 16.99
C MET A 184 -16.36 -22.59 17.29
N GLY A 185 -15.59 -23.18 16.37
CA GLY A 185 -14.12 -23.23 16.45
C GLY A 185 -13.42 -21.87 16.30
N GLY A 186 -14.16 -20.77 16.15
CA GLY A 186 -13.63 -19.44 15.86
C GLY A 186 -14.68 -18.32 15.94
N VAL A 187 -14.43 -17.26 15.18
CA VAL A 187 -15.35 -16.12 14.97
C VAL A 187 -16.23 -16.38 13.75
N SER A 188 -17.39 -15.72 13.67
CA SER A 188 -18.34 -15.91 12.57
C SER A 188 -17.93 -15.17 11.29
N GLY A 189 -17.20 -14.05 11.36
CA GLY A 189 -17.02 -13.12 10.24
C GLY A 189 -18.23 -12.24 9.93
N PHE A 190 -19.34 -12.40 10.66
CA PHE A 190 -20.64 -11.77 10.37
C PHE A 190 -21.36 -11.36 11.64
N GLY A 191 -22.18 -10.31 11.55
CA GLY A 191 -23.04 -9.83 12.64
C GLY A 191 -22.37 -8.84 13.61
N VAL A 192 -21.16 -8.37 13.30
CA VAL A 192 -20.53 -7.23 13.98
C VAL A 192 -20.45 -6.04 13.04
N GLU A 193 -20.36 -4.85 13.60
CA GLU A 193 -20.20 -3.60 12.85
C GLU A 193 -18.74 -3.39 12.44
N HIS A 194 -18.54 -3.05 11.17
CA HIS A 194 -17.28 -2.72 10.55
C HIS A 194 -17.28 -1.27 10.07
N LYS A 195 -16.11 -0.66 9.89
CA LYS A 195 -15.99 0.69 9.32
C LYS A 195 -15.57 0.59 7.86
N CYS A 196 -16.52 0.75 6.95
CA CYS A 196 -16.31 0.54 5.52
C CYS A 196 -16.36 1.85 4.74
N LYS A 197 -15.61 1.93 3.64
CA LYS A 197 -15.78 3.02 2.67
C LYS A 197 -17.11 2.83 1.93
N ASP A 198 -17.82 3.92 1.67
CA ASP A 198 -19.07 3.88 0.91
C ASP A 198 -18.82 3.34 -0.51
N TRP A 199 -19.30 2.11 -0.73
CA TRP A 199 -19.14 1.38 -1.98
C TRP A 199 -19.83 2.09 -3.15
N LYS A 200 -21.00 2.69 -2.92
CA LYS A 200 -21.76 3.39 -3.94
C LYS A 200 -21.05 4.66 -4.39
N GLN A 201 -20.45 5.41 -3.47
CA GLN A 201 -19.63 6.58 -3.81
C GLN A 201 -18.41 6.18 -4.65
N LEU A 202 -17.74 5.08 -4.30
CA LEU A 202 -16.64 4.53 -5.08
C LEU A 202 -17.09 4.17 -6.51
N MET A 203 -18.16 3.38 -6.63
CA MET A 203 -18.71 2.98 -7.93
C MET A 203 -19.10 4.18 -8.78
N ASN A 204 -19.81 5.15 -8.18
CA ASN A 204 -20.21 6.39 -8.85
C ASN A 204 -19.00 7.22 -9.31
N TRP A 205 -17.92 7.26 -8.52
CA TRP A 205 -16.71 7.97 -8.91
C TRP A 205 -16.06 7.30 -10.12
N VAL A 206 -15.85 5.98 -10.06
CA VAL A 206 -15.17 5.23 -11.13
C VAL A 206 -15.97 5.31 -12.42
N SER A 207 -17.30 5.18 -12.35
CA SER A 207 -18.18 5.24 -13.51
C SER A 207 -18.08 6.53 -14.33
N LYS A 208 -17.74 7.66 -13.70
CA LYS A 208 -17.52 8.94 -14.42
C LYS A 208 -16.26 8.94 -15.28
N TRP A 209 -15.29 8.10 -14.92
CA TRP A 209 -13.96 8.04 -15.55
C TRP A 209 -13.77 6.78 -16.40
N GLN A 210 -14.82 5.97 -16.56
CA GLN A 210 -14.82 4.84 -17.47
C GLN A 210 -14.68 5.36 -18.91
N TYR A 211 -13.63 4.92 -19.59
CA TYR A 211 -13.30 5.40 -20.93
C TYR A 211 -13.40 4.26 -21.93
N TYR A 212 -14.45 4.27 -22.74
CA TYR A 212 -14.51 3.49 -23.97
C TYR A 212 -13.92 4.35 -25.10
N LYS A 213 -12.64 4.13 -25.45
CA LYS A 213 -12.26 4.23 -26.86
C LYS A 213 -11.53 2.96 -27.27
N ILE A 214 -12.28 2.10 -27.93
CA ILE A 214 -11.84 0.87 -28.58
C ILE A 214 -10.68 1.15 -29.56
N GLU A 215 -10.62 2.37 -30.11
CA GLU A 215 -9.61 2.83 -31.06
C GLU A 215 -8.21 2.98 -30.43
N ASP A 216 -8.10 3.34 -29.14
CA ASP A 216 -6.82 3.53 -28.45
C ASP A 216 -6.23 2.17 -27.97
N GLU A 217 -7.06 1.21 -27.56
CA GLU A 217 -6.59 -0.10 -27.05
C GLU A 217 -5.97 -0.97 -28.15
N ARG A 218 -6.55 -0.99 -29.36
CA ARG A 218 -5.98 -1.72 -30.50
C ARG A 218 -4.67 -1.10 -31.00
N ALA A 219 -4.48 0.20 -30.80
CA ALA A 219 -3.24 0.90 -31.13
C ALA A 219 -2.13 0.68 -30.08
N LEU A 220 -2.49 0.51 -28.80
CA LEU A 220 -1.52 0.26 -27.73
C LEU A 220 -1.12 -1.20 -27.57
N TYR A 221 -2.03 -2.15 -27.84
CA TYR A 221 -1.81 -3.59 -27.69
C TYR A 221 -2.41 -4.35 -28.87
N PRO A 222 -1.76 -4.31 -30.05
CA PRO A 222 -2.31 -4.92 -31.28
C PRO A 222 -2.49 -6.44 -31.16
N ASP A 223 -1.74 -7.09 -30.27
CA ASP A 223 -1.69 -8.55 -30.12
C ASP A 223 -2.35 -9.07 -28.83
N ALA A 224 -2.98 -8.20 -28.03
CA ALA A 224 -3.71 -8.64 -26.85
C ALA A 224 -5.06 -9.23 -27.28
N GLU A 225 -5.27 -10.53 -27.06
CA GLU A 225 -6.58 -11.16 -27.17
C GLU A 225 -7.54 -10.45 -26.20
N MET A 226 -8.44 -9.62 -26.75
CA MET A 226 -9.50 -9.03 -25.95
C MET A 226 -10.37 -10.16 -25.40
N PRO A 227 -10.63 -10.22 -24.08
CA PRO A 227 -11.59 -11.16 -23.53
C PRO A 227 -12.94 -10.89 -24.19
N VAL A 228 -13.43 -11.85 -24.96
CA VAL A 228 -14.81 -11.85 -25.43
C VAL A 228 -15.68 -12.02 -24.20
N HIS A 229 -16.51 -11.01 -23.93
CA HIS A 229 -17.52 -11.04 -22.87
C HIS A 229 -18.44 -12.26 -23.01
#